data_AF-A0A249P622-F1
#
_entry.id   AF-A0A249P622-F1
#
_cell.length_a   1.000
_cell.length_b   1.000
_cell.length_c   1.000
_cell.angle_alpha   90.00
_cell.angle_beta   90.00
_cell.angle_gamma   90.00
#
_symmetry.space_group_name_H-M   'P 1'
#
loop_
_entity.id
_entity.type
_entity.pdbx_description
1 polymer ?
#
loop_
_entity_poly.entity_id
_entity_poly.type
_entity_poly.pdbx_seq_one_letter_code
_entity_poly.pdbx_strand_id
1 'polypeptide(L)' 'MKKKPLGYYTYVKKLKGSGIAPALVQVHLLNVSELKRDYPERGQRERHWFSPEEAAGAVDEPELKSLLRGIRKFSK' A
#
# COMPACT_ATOMS: atom_id res chain seq x y z
N MET A 1 9.69 -14.42 -13.17
CA MET A 1 10.41 -13.99 -11.95
C MET A 1 9.41 -13.74 -10.82
N LYS A 2 9.56 -14.41 -9.67
CA LYS A 2 8.72 -14.11 -8.49
C LYS A 2 9.20 -12.79 -7.88
N LYS A 3 8.37 -11.75 -7.87
CA LYS A 3 8.69 -10.48 -7.21
C LYS A 3 8.66 -10.70 -5.69
N LYS A 4 9.79 -10.48 -5.01
CA LYS A 4 9.89 -10.62 -3.55
C LYS A 4 8.99 -9.55 -2.88
N PRO A 5 8.12 -9.91 -1.94
CA PRO A 5 7.38 -8.92 -1.17
C PRO A 5 8.34 -8.10 -0.31
N LEU A 6 8.02 -6.82 -0.09
CA LEU A 6 8.65 -5.98 0.93
C LEU A 6 8.35 -6.54 2.33
N GLY A 7 7.13 -7.03 2.52
CA GLY A 7 6.67 -7.63 3.76
C GLY A 7 5.18 -7.90 3.74
N TYR A 8 4.63 -8.07 4.94
CA TYR A 8 3.24 -8.41 5.16
C TYR A 8 2.69 -7.55 6.29
N TYR A 9 1.40 -7.24 6.25
CA TYR A 9 0.70 -6.68 7.40
C TYR A 9 -0.70 -7.29 7.52
N THR A 10 -1.27 -7.20 8.70
CA THR A 10 -2.62 -7.68 8.98
C THR A 10 -3.57 -6.53 9.26
N TYR A 11 -4.83 -6.70 8.86
CA TYR A 11 -5.90 -5.81 9.30
C TYR A 11 -7.22 -6.57 9.43
N VAL A 12 -8.16 -6.02 10.20
CA VAL A 12 -9.51 -6.55 10.30
C VAL A 12 -10.35 -5.97 9.15
N LYS A 13 -10.72 -6.83 8.19
CA LYS A 13 -11.55 -6.46 7.05
C LYS A 13 -13.02 -6.62 7.41
N LYS A 14 -13.79 -5.53 7.29
CA LYS A 14 -15.26 -5.58 7.30
C LYS A 14 -15.73 -6.23 6.00
N LEU A 15 -16.47 -7.32 6.10
CA LEU A 15 -17.10 -7.98 4.97
C LEU A 15 -18.43 -7.30 4.64
N LYS A 16 -18.99 -7.57 3.46
CA LYS A 16 -20.36 -7.11 3.16
C LYS A 16 -21.32 -7.80 4.15
N GLY A 17 -22.09 -7.00 4.89
CA GLY A 17 -22.95 -7.48 5.99
C GLY A 17 -22.33 -7.20 7.36
N SER A 18 -22.54 -8.10 8.32
CA SER A 18 -22.08 -7.95 9.71
C SER A 18 -20.77 -8.66 10.03
N GLY A 19 -20.15 -9.34 9.06
CA GLY A 19 -18.94 -10.13 9.28
C GLY A 19 -17.65 -9.29 9.35
N ILE A 20 -16.72 -9.71 10.20
CA ILE A 20 -15.34 -9.25 10.19
C ILE A 20 -14.40 -10.45 10.01
N ALA A 21 -13.31 -10.27 9.28
CA ALA A 21 -12.30 -11.31 9.09
C ALA A 21 -10.89 -10.71 9.12
N PRO A 22 -9.90 -11.39 9.73
CA PRO A 22 -8.51 -11.00 9.59
C PRO A 22 -8.07 -11.21 8.14
N ALA A 23 -7.38 -10.21 7.59
CA ALA A 23 -6.79 -10.27 6.26
C ALA A 23 -5.27 -10.11 6.38
N LEU A 24 -4.54 -11.04 5.76
CA LEU A 24 -3.09 -10.93 5.56
C LEU A 24 -2.83 -10.29 4.19
N VAL A 25 -2.10 -9.17 4.18
CA VAL A 25 -1.80 -8.40 2.98
C VAL A 25 -0.31 -8.51 2.65
N GLN A 26 0.01 -8.84 1.40
CA GLN A 26 1.38 -8.79 0.89
C GLN A 26 1.68 -7.42 0.30
N VAL A 27 2.78 -6.80 0.73
CA VAL A 27 3.22 -5.49 0.21
C VAL A 27 4.33 -5.71 -0.79
N HIS A 28 4.19 -5.16 -2.00
CA HIS A 28 5.20 -5.25 -3.06
C HIS A 28 5.59 -3.85 -3.54
N LEU A 29 6.89 -3.63 -3.75
CA LEU A 29 7.39 -2.38 -4.34
C LEU A 29 7.26 -2.42 -5.86
N LEU A 30 6.84 -1.29 -6.43
CA LEU A 30 6.72 -1.08 -7.86
C LEU A 30 7.51 0.15 -8.26
N ASN A 31 8.38 0.00 -9.26
CA ASN A 31 8.99 1.14 -9.93
C ASN A 31 8.01 1.64 -10.99
N VAL A 32 7.49 2.85 -10.81
CA VAL A 32 6.46 3.41 -11.70
C VAL A 32 7.12 4.20 -12.82
N SER A 33 6.96 3.73 -14.06
CA SER A 33 7.46 4.43 -15.26
C SER A 33 6.43 5.42 -15.83
N GLU A 34 5.16 5.03 -15.83
CA GLU A 34 4.07 5.83 -16.37
C GLU A 34 2.75 5.57 -15.63
N LEU A 35 1.81 6.51 -15.75
CA LEU A 35 0.47 6.40 -15.19
C LEU A 35 -0.56 6.71 -16.28
N LYS A 36 -1.49 5.79 -16.53
CA LYS A 36 -2.62 6.05 -17.42
C LYS A 36 -3.54 7.12 -16.82
N ARG A 37 -3.96 8.06 -17.68
CA ARG A 37 -4.88 9.16 -17.34
C ARG A 37 -6.35 8.76 -17.36
N ASP A 38 -6.68 7.63 -17.96
CA ASP A 38 -8.04 7.13 -18.07
C ASP A 38 -8.08 5.65 -17.73
N TYR A 39 -8.89 5.32 -16.73
CA TYR A 39 -9.11 3.97 -16.21
C TYR A 39 -10.41 3.96 -15.37
N PRO A 40 -11.14 2.83 -15.28
CA PRO A 40 -12.50 2.79 -14.72
C PRO A 40 -12.63 3.34 -13.30
N GLU A 41 -11.60 3.19 -12.47
CA GLU A 41 -11.60 3.59 -11.06
C GLU A 41 -11.02 5.00 -10.82
N ARG A 42 -10.70 5.78 -11.87
CA ARG A 42 -10.02 7.08 -11.72
C ARG A 42 -10.72 8.06 -10.79
N GLY A 43 -12.05 8.06 -10.79
CA GLY A 43 -12.86 8.95 -9.95
C GLY A 43 -13.16 8.40 -8.56
N GLN A 44 -12.72 7.18 -8.21
CA GLN A 44 -13.09 6.54 -6.95
C GLN A 44 -12.15 6.89 -5.79
N ARG A 45 -10.95 7.41 -6.07
CA ARG A 45 -9.93 7.73 -5.06
C ARG A 45 -9.10 8.93 -5.50
N GLU A 46 -8.75 9.78 -4.55
CA GLU A 46 -7.71 10.78 -4.73
C GLU A 46 -6.33 10.12 -4.61
N ARG A 47 -5.40 10.53 -5.49
CA ARG A 47 -4.05 9.98 -5.54
C ARG A 47 -3.06 11.07 -5.16
N HIS A 48 -2.19 10.73 -4.21
CA HIS A 48 -1.09 11.57 -3.78
C HIS A 48 0.21 10.78 -3.80
N TRP A 49 1.30 11.48 -4.10
CA TRP A 49 2.65 10.95 -3.97
C TRP A 49 3.24 11.47 -2.66
N PHE A 50 3.83 10.56 -1.89
CA PHE A 50 4.40 10.84 -0.58
C PHE A 50 5.84 10.34 -0.53
N SER A 51 6.67 10.97 0.30
CA SER A 51 7.86 10.29 0.80
C SER A 51 7.47 9.09 1.68
N PRO A 52 8.36 8.09 1.87
CA PRO A 52 8.03 6.94 2.72
C PRO A 52 7.64 7.32 4.16
N GLU A 53 8.22 8.38 4.73
CA GLU A 53 7.88 8.84 6.08
C GLU A 53 6.48 9.46 6.12
N GLU A 54 6.15 10.33 5.17
CA GLU A 54 4.80 10.92 5.06
C GLU A 54 3.75 9.84 4.81
N ALA A 55 4.05 8.85 3.95
CA ALA A 55 3.17 7.71 3.70
C ALA A 55 2.91 6.90 4.98
N ALA A 56 3.92 6.69 5.82
CA ALA A 56 3.76 6.03 7.11
C ALA A 56 2.89 6.85 8.09
N GLY A 57 2.90 8.18 7.97
CA GLY A 57 2.00 9.06 8.73
C GLY A 57 0.54 8.99 8.25
N ALA A 58 0.31 8.67 6.98
CA ALA A 58 -1.00 8.71 6.33
C ALA A 58 -1.81 7.40 6.38
N VAL A 59 -1.26 6.33 6.97
CA VAL A 59 -1.95 5.04 7.17
C VAL A 59 -2.26 4.80 8.64
N ASP A 60 -3.10 3.83 8.96
CA ASP A 60 -3.44 3.50 10.36
C ASP A 60 -2.68 2.27 10.88
N GLU A 61 -2.39 1.30 10.01
CA GLU A 61 -1.87 -0.01 10.38
C GLU A 61 -0.39 0.05 10.84
N PRO A 62 -0.07 -0.26 12.11
CA PRO A 62 1.29 -0.12 12.65
C PRO A 62 2.36 -0.94 11.90
N GLU A 63 1.99 -2.15 11.46
CA GLU A 63 2.84 -3.03 10.66
C GLU A 63 3.14 -2.39 9.29
N LEU A 64 2.14 -1.79 8.65
CA LEU A 64 2.32 -1.08 7.38
C LEU A 64 3.19 0.17 7.55
N LYS A 65 3.00 0.94 8.63
CA LYS A 65 3.89 2.08 8.97
C LYS A 65 5.34 1.65 9.05
N SER A 66 5.59 0.54 9.74
CA SER A 66 6.94 -0.02 9.90
C SER A 66 7.55 -0.43 8.56
N LEU A 67 6.76 -1.07 7.68
CA LEU A 67 7.21 -1.41 6.33
C LEU A 67 7.56 -0.16 5.51
N LEU A 68 6.72 0.87 5.56
CA LEU A 68 6.92 2.11 4.81
C LEU A 68 8.17 2.87 5.28
N ARG A 69 8.38 3.02 6.60
CA ARG A 69 9.60 3.64 7.15
C ARG A 69 10.87 2.86 6.81
N GLY A 70 10.77 1.55 6.62
CA GLY A 70 11.87 0.70 6.20
C GLY A 70 12.30 0.87 4.74
N ILE A 71 11.52 1.58 3.91
CA ILE A 71 11.85 1.80 2.50
C ILE A 71 13.01 2.78 2.40
N ARG A 72 14.18 2.27 1.98
CA ARG A 72 15.32 3.11 1.61
C ARG A 72 15.11 3.69 0.21
N LYS A 73 15.52 4.94 0.00
CA LYS A 73 15.48 5.57 -1.32
C LYS A 73 16.22 4.67 -2.31
N PHE A 74 15.52 4.27 -3.38
CA PHE A 74 16.18 3.65 -4.51
C PHE A 74 17.08 4.71 -5.15
N SER A 75 18.39 4.49 -5.12
CA SER A 75 19.28 5.28 -5.97
C SER A 75 18.87 5.00 -7.40
N LYS A 76 18.73 6.09 -8.17
CA LYS A 76 18.63 6.01 -9.62
C LYS A 76 19.91 5.42 -10.20
#